data_AF-A0A162Q2D6-F1
#
_entry.id   AF-A0A162Q2D6-F1
#
_cell.length_a   1.000
_cell.length_b   1.000
_cell.length_c   1.000
_cell.angle_alpha   90.00
_cell.angle_beta   90.00
_cell.angle_gamma   90.00
#
_symmetry.space_group_name_H-M   'P 1'
#
loop_
_entity.id
_entity.type
_entity.pdbx_description
1 polymer ?
#
loop_
_entity_poly.entity_id
_entity_poly.type
_entity_poly.pdbx_seq_one_letter_code
_entity_poly.pdbx_strand_id
1 'polypeptide(L)'
;MKPLLFGAISCTTIFFSAACIHEREKETLWQKLRKQAGNTLRDIITDDNLVWSDIYKEKKKMLREYQNQVLRDLQQRLEQYNALPVQLKRSLLATAETAFYMPESEKTMAALISINVAVFACWKVPALQKYMVRYFCHNPAAAASNTGRQQPQWTLFTSCFSHRNVIHLTVNMVGLWSLGPVLHDLLGREQFVALYLSLGIGANVISHQLQLLAKQVAARPILPSMGASGALYGLLTGTAYLYPDAVAFVALLPWIPFKITYAVPALLTLDAAGILMRWRMFDHFAHLGGAALGIAYMQFGPNHMWPYMINTVRNLKKSVGNGKGGGSSNNNGGGDKTSGALMEMPERIRAKIFGKKTVAVPEKQ
;
A
#
# COMPACT_ATOMS: atom_id res chain seq x y z
N MET A 1 -16.82 16.99 12.15
CA MET A 1 -15.34 16.88 12.06
C MET A 1 -14.86 17.61 10.81
N LYS A 2 -13.81 18.43 10.90
CA LYS A 2 -13.25 19.15 9.73
C LYS A 2 -12.59 18.15 8.75
N PRO A 3 -12.65 18.38 7.42
CA PRO A 3 -12.05 17.51 6.38
C PRO A 3 -10.60 17.13 6.66
N LEU A 4 -9.78 18.12 7.07
CA LEU A 4 -8.37 17.92 7.41
C LEU A 4 -8.18 16.92 8.56
N LEU A 5 -8.97 17.05 9.62
CA LEU A 5 -8.91 16.17 10.78
C LEU A 5 -9.38 14.75 10.42
N PHE A 6 -10.45 14.63 9.63
CA PHE A 6 -10.90 13.33 9.11
C PHE A 6 -9.78 12.65 8.30
N GLY A 7 -9.15 13.39 7.39
CA GLY A 7 -8.05 12.87 6.57
C GLY A 7 -6.87 12.41 7.41
N ALA A 8 -6.39 13.24 8.34
CA ALA A 8 -5.26 12.91 9.21
C ALA A 8 -5.53 11.66 10.05
N ILE A 9 -6.70 11.58 10.68
CA ILE A 9 -7.10 10.39 11.46
C ILE A 9 -7.17 9.16 10.56
N SER A 10 -7.85 9.27 9.41
CA SER A 10 -8.04 8.14 8.50
C SER A 10 -6.71 7.59 7.99
N CYS A 11 -5.81 8.45 7.51
CA CYS A 11 -4.49 8.03 7.04
C CYS A 11 -3.68 7.38 8.17
N THR A 12 -3.70 7.96 9.38
CA THR A 12 -3.02 7.38 10.55
C THR A 12 -3.57 5.99 10.89
N THR A 13 -4.90 5.84 10.93
CA THR A 13 -5.56 4.56 11.21
C THR A 13 -5.26 3.51 10.14
N ILE A 14 -5.25 3.89 8.85
CA ILE A 14 -4.91 3.02 7.73
C ILE A 14 -3.49 2.48 7.89
N PHE A 15 -2.54 3.38 8.13
CA PHE A 15 -1.13 3.03 8.28
C PHE A 15 -0.85 2.18 9.53
N PHE A 16 -1.49 2.50 10.66
CA PHE A 16 -1.38 1.71 11.88
C PHE A 16 -2.01 0.31 11.72
N SER A 17 -3.13 0.22 11.00
CA SER A 17 -3.80 -1.05 10.69
C SER A 17 -2.93 -1.92 9.77
N ALA A 18 -2.30 -1.33 8.75
CA ALA A 18 -1.34 -2.00 7.90
C ALA A 18 -0.13 -2.53 8.68
N ALA A 19 0.41 -1.73 9.61
CA ALA A 19 1.48 -2.17 10.51
C ALA A 19 1.06 -3.35 11.40
N CYS A 20 -0.16 -3.33 11.94
CA CYS A 20 -0.72 -4.45 12.71
C CYS A 20 -0.84 -5.74 11.88
N ILE A 21 -1.31 -5.64 10.64
CA ILE A 21 -1.46 -6.77 9.71
C ILE A 21 -0.07 -7.35 9.37
N HIS A 22 0.89 -6.50 9.04
CA HIS A 22 2.26 -6.89 8.69
C HIS A 22 2.93 -7.72 9.80
N GLU A 23 2.86 -7.25 11.06
CA GLU A 23 3.46 -7.99 12.18
C GLU A 23 2.73 -9.32 12.45
N ARG A 24 1.40 -9.38 12.27
CA ARG A 24 0.63 -10.62 12.43
C ARG A 24 1.04 -11.68 11.40
N GLU A 25 1.20 -11.30 10.14
CA GLU A 25 1.55 -12.23 9.08
C GLU A 25 2.96 -12.78 9.23
N LYS A 26 3.91 -11.94 9.62
CA LYS A 26 5.28 -12.37 9.94
C LYS A 26 5.30 -13.43 11.03
N GLU A 27 4.58 -13.22 12.13
CA GLU A 27 4.52 -14.21 13.21
C GLU A 27 3.88 -15.53 12.78
N THR A 28 2.79 -15.46 12.03
CA THR A 28 2.09 -16.65 11.52
C THR A 28 3.03 -17.47 10.62
N LEU A 29 3.83 -16.80 9.79
CA LEU A 29 4.86 -17.45 8.98
C LEU A 29 5.92 -18.14 9.85
N TRP A 30 6.44 -17.44 10.86
CA TRP A 30 7.43 -17.98 11.79
C TRP A 30 6.94 -19.19 12.58
N GLN A 31 5.69 -19.18 13.04
CA GLN A 31 5.08 -20.31 13.73
C GLN A 31 4.96 -21.53 12.81
N LYS A 32 4.56 -21.34 11.55
CA LYS A 32 4.48 -22.42 10.56
C LYS A 32 5.84 -23.02 10.28
N LEU A 33 6.87 -22.18 10.09
CA LEU A 33 8.24 -22.63 9.86
C LEU A 33 8.79 -23.43 11.05
N ARG A 34 8.61 -22.94 12.29
CA ARG A 34 9.01 -23.68 13.50
C ARG A 34 8.32 -25.03 13.62
N LYS A 35 7.03 -25.09 13.30
CA LYS A 35 6.25 -26.35 13.33
C LYS A 35 6.76 -27.36 12.30
N GLN A 36 7.13 -26.91 11.11
CA GLN A 36 7.64 -27.80 10.06
C GLN A 36 9.08 -28.26 10.28
N ALA A 37 9.91 -27.43 10.91
CA ALA A 37 11.34 -27.70 10.96
C ALA A 37 11.82 -28.49 12.19
N GLY A 38 10.94 -28.80 13.14
CA GLY A 38 11.27 -29.61 14.33
C GLY A 38 12.48 -29.09 15.13
N ASN A 39 13.15 -29.98 15.86
CA ASN A 39 14.40 -29.67 16.60
C ASN A 39 15.60 -29.41 15.68
N THR A 40 15.53 -29.81 14.41
CA THR A 40 16.63 -29.72 13.44
C THR A 40 17.01 -28.27 13.11
N LEU A 41 16.06 -27.33 13.19
CA LEU A 41 16.34 -25.91 12.92
C LEU A 41 17.07 -25.20 14.06
N ARG A 42 17.19 -25.81 15.26
CA ARG A 42 18.01 -25.24 16.34
C ARG A 42 19.51 -25.41 16.10
N ASP A 43 19.92 -26.51 15.46
CA ASP A 43 21.34 -26.86 15.29
C ASP A 43 21.92 -26.38 13.94
N ILE A 44 21.06 -26.01 12.98
CA ILE A 44 21.45 -25.56 11.63
C ILE A 44 21.78 -24.06 11.58
N ILE A 45 21.48 -23.28 12.63
CA ILE A 45 21.77 -21.84 12.69
C ILE A 45 23.26 -21.63 13.02
N THR A 46 24.12 -21.94 12.06
CA THR A 46 25.53 -21.54 12.05
C THR A 46 25.93 -20.79 10.77
N ASP A 47 25.08 -20.77 9.74
CA ASP A 47 25.31 -19.98 8.53
C ASP A 47 23.99 -19.39 7.97
N ASP A 48 23.66 -18.18 8.42
CA ASP A 48 22.34 -17.55 8.22
C ASP A 48 21.94 -17.46 6.73
N ASN A 49 22.86 -17.20 5.80
CA ASN A 49 22.49 -16.85 4.42
C ASN A 49 22.09 -18.04 3.52
N LEU A 50 22.66 -19.23 3.74
CA LEU A 50 22.34 -20.43 2.95
C LEU A 50 20.96 -20.99 3.30
N VAL A 51 20.65 -21.03 4.60
CA VAL A 51 19.39 -21.53 5.18
C VAL A 51 18.18 -20.77 4.64
N TRP A 52 18.29 -19.44 4.51
CA TRP A 52 17.19 -18.61 4.00
C TRP A 52 16.81 -18.93 2.56
N SER A 53 17.80 -19.21 1.71
CA SER A 53 17.55 -19.49 0.30
C SER A 53 16.80 -20.82 0.12
N ASP A 54 17.15 -21.84 0.90
CA ASP A 54 16.53 -23.16 0.80
C ASP A 54 15.16 -23.22 1.47
N ILE A 55 14.97 -22.53 2.60
CA ILE A 55 13.64 -22.33 3.19
C ILE A 55 12.71 -21.61 2.21
N TYR A 56 13.21 -20.59 1.51
CA TYR A 56 12.42 -19.85 0.53
C TYR A 56 12.04 -20.71 -0.68
N LYS A 57 12.99 -21.52 -1.20
CA LYS A 57 12.73 -22.47 -2.28
C LYS A 57 11.66 -23.49 -1.87
N GLU A 58 11.78 -24.10 -0.70
CA GLU A 58 10.83 -25.14 -0.28
C GLU A 58 9.45 -24.55 0.02
N LYS A 59 9.38 -23.34 0.60
CA LYS A 59 8.12 -22.60 0.73
C LYS A 59 7.45 -22.36 -0.62
N LYS A 60 8.24 -21.93 -1.62
CA LYS A 60 7.73 -21.66 -2.98
C LYS A 60 7.24 -22.95 -3.65
N LYS A 61 7.92 -24.07 -3.42
CA LYS A 61 7.51 -25.39 -3.91
C LYS A 61 6.19 -25.85 -3.27
N MET A 62 6.09 -25.81 -1.94
CA MET A 62 4.87 -26.15 -1.22
C MET A 62 3.68 -25.28 -1.64
N LEU A 63 3.90 -23.98 -1.85
CA LEU A 63 2.86 -23.08 -2.36
C LEU A 63 2.35 -23.50 -3.74
N ARG A 64 3.25 -23.88 -4.67
CA ARG A 64 2.86 -24.38 -5.99
C ARG A 64 2.10 -25.69 -5.91
N GLU A 65 2.55 -26.62 -5.08
CA GLU A 65 1.86 -27.92 -4.89
C GLU A 65 0.45 -27.72 -4.35
N TYR A 66 0.29 -26.86 -3.34
CA TYR A 66 -1.00 -26.48 -2.80
C TYR A 66 -1.90 -25.81 -3.84
N GLN A 67 -1.37 -24.84 -4.61
CA GLN A 67 -2.10 -24.19 -5.70
C GLN A 67 -2.60 -25.21 -6.74
N ASN A 68 -1.74 -26.13 -7.16
CA ASN A 68 -2.08 -27.19 -8.11
C ASN A 68 -3.16 -28.13 -7.55
N GLN A 69 -3.13 -28.42 -6.25
CA GLN A 69 -4.17 -29.22 -5.61
C GLN A 69 -5.52 -28.50 -5.63
N VAL A 70 -5.57 -27.23 -5.23
CA VAL A 70 -6.82 -26.44 -5.24
C VAL A 70 -7.39 -26.32 -6.65
N LEU A 71 -6.55 -26.13 -7.67
CA LEU A 71 -6.98 -26.08 -9.07
C LEU A 71 -7.57 -27.41 -9.56
N ARG A 72 -6.97 -28.54 -9.18
CA ARG A 72 -7.52 -29.88 -9.50
C ARG A 72 -8.87 -30.10 -8.82
N ASP A 73 -9.00 -29.74 -7.55
CA ASP A 73 -10.27 -29.86 -6.82
C ASP A 73 -11.35 -28.97 -7.45
N LEU A 74 -11.00 -27.76 -7.87
CA LEU A 74 -11.91 -26.85 -8.57
C LEU A 74 -12.35 -27.43 -9.92
N GLN A 75 -11.41 -27.96 -10.70
CA GLN A 75 -11.71 -28.61 -11.99
C GLN A 75 -12.69 -29.76 -11.79
N GLN A 76 -12.43 -30.65 -10.82
CA GLN A 76 -13.31 -31.80 -10.54
C GLN A 76 -14.72 -31.35 -10.14
N ARG A 77 -14.86 -30.31 -9.30
CA ARG A 77 -16.16 -29.75 -8.91
C ARG A 77 -16.91 -29.12 -10.10
N LEU A 78 -16.20 -28.40 -10.98
CA LEU A 78 -16.80 -27.81 -12.17
C LEU A 78 -17.26 -28.88 -13.17
N GLU A 79 -16.49 -29.94 -13.35
CA GLU A 79 -16.84 -31.07 -14.22
C GLU A 79 -18.14 -31.74 -13.75
N GLN A 80 -18.30 -31.94 -12.43
CA GLN A 80 -19.52 -32.51 -11.83
C GLN A 80 -20.78 -31.64 -12.00
N TYR A 81 -20.64 -30.34 -12.25
CA TYR A 81 -21.78 -29.42 -12.35
C TYR A 81 -22.33 -29.37 -13.79
N ASN A 82 -23.25 -30.28 -14.13
CA ASN A 82 -23.78 -30.45 -15.48
C ASN A 82 -24.57 -29.25 -16.02
N ALA A 83 -25.10 -28.39 -15.15
CA ALA A 83 -25.87 -27.21 -15.55
C ALA A 83 -25.00 -26.07 -16.14
N LEU A 84 -23.67 -26.12 -15.97
CA LEU A 84 -22.79 -25.07 -16.49
C LEU A 84 -22.33 -25.37 -17.93
N PRO A 85 -22.40 -24.41 -18.86
CA PRO A 85 -21.77 -24.54 -20.18
C PRO A 85 -20.27 -24.80 -20.08
N VAL A 86 -19.73 -25.64 -20.97
CA VAL A 86 -18.31 -26.02 -21.00
C VAL A 86 -17.39 -24.79 -21.11
N GLN A 87 -17.80 -23.79 -21.89
CA GLN A 87 -17.06 -22.53 -22.05
C GLN A 87 -16.92 -21.81 -20.70
N LEU A 88 -18.00 -21.72 -19.92
CA LEU A 88 -17.97 -21.06 -18.62
C LEU A 88 -17.11 -21.83 -17.61
N LYS A 89 -17.15 -23.17 -17.61
CA LYS A 89 -16.26 -24.00 -16.79
C LYS A 89 -14.79 -23.71 -17.10
N ARG A 90 -14.44 -23.68 -18.40
CA ARG A 90 -13.07 -23.37 -18.86
C ARG A 90 -12.65 -21.95 -18.49
N SER A 91 -13.53 -20.97 -18.66
CA SER A 91 -13.23 -19.58 -18.26
C SER A 91 -13.03 -19.44 -16.76
N LEU A 92 -13.85 -20.08 -15.93
CA LEU A 92 -13.70 -20.06 -14.48
C LEU A 92 -12.38 -20.71 -14.04
N LEU A 93 -12.03 -21.86 -14.61
CA LEU A 93 -10.78 -22.55 -14.31
C LEU A 93 -9.57 -21.73 -14.75
N ALA A 94 -9.56 -21.20 -15.98
CA ALA A 94 -8.48 -20.36 -16.49
C ALA A 94 -8.30 -19.08 -15.68
N THR A 95 -9.41 -18.48 -15.22
CA THR A 95 -9.37 -17.29 -14.34
C THR A 95 -8.78 -17.65 -12.98
N ALA A 96 -9.19 -18.77 -12.39
CA ALA A 96 -8.64 -19.24 -11.13
C ALA A 96 -7.14 -19.54 -11.25
N GLU A 97 -6.74 -20.23 -12.32
CA GLU A 97 -5.35 -20.54 -12.62
C GLU A 97 -4.49 -19.28 -12.74
N THR A 98 -4.95 -18.33 -13.55
CA THR A 98 -4.31 -17.02 -13.71
C THR A 98 -4.17 -16.32 -12.36
N ALA A 99 -5.24 -16.29 -11.55
CA ALA A 99 -5.21 -15.65 -10.24
C ALA A 99 -4.25 -16.33 -9.24
N PHE A 100 -4.05 -17.65 -9.31
CA PHE A 100 -3.11 -18.35 -8.42
C PHE A 100 -1.64 -18.05 -8.76
N TYR A 101 -1.30 -18.01 -10.04
CA TYR A 101 0.09 -17.81 -10.49
C TYR A 101 0.49 -16.33 -10.61
N MET A 102 -0.48 -15.43 -10.55
CA MET A 102 -0.27 -13.99 -10.53
C MET A 102 0.67 -13.56 -9.38
N PRO A 103 1.64 -12.67 -9.63
CA PRO A 103 2.44 -12.02 -8.59
C PRO A 103 1.57 -11.34 -7.52
N GLU A 104 2.08 -11.20 -6.30
CA GLU A 104 1.33 -10.54 -5.21
C GLU A 104 0.96 -9.08 -5.51
N SER A 105 1.82 -8.36 -6.26
CA SER A 105 1.53 -7.02 -6.77
C SER A 105 0.32 -7.02 -7.69
N GLU A 106 0.32 -7.87 -8.70
CA GLU A 106 -0.77 -7.99 -9.65
C GLU A 106 -2.09 -8.40 -8.96
N LYS A 107 -2.06 -9.31 -7.98
CA LYS A 107 -3.25 -9.66 -7.18
C LYS A 107 -3.81 -8.45 -6.43
N THR A 108 -2.92 -7.65 -5.84
CA THR A 108 -3.32 -6.43 -5.12
C THR A 108 -3.90 -5.40 -6.08
N MET A 109 -3.30 -5.22 -7.26
CA MET A 109 -3.84 -4.33 -8.29
C MET A 109 -5.20 -4.82 -8.79
N ALA A 110 -5.34 -6.11 -9.09
CA ALA A 110 -6.60 -6.71 -9.52
C ALA A 110 -7.71 -6.51 -8.48
N ALA A 111 -7.39 -6.65 -7.18
CA ALA A 111 -8.35 -6.40 -6.10
C ALA A 111 -8.79 -4.93 -6.06
N LEU A 112 -7.85 -3.98 -6.12
CA LEU A 112 -8.17 -2.55 -6.15
C LEU A 112 -8.96 -2.17 -7.40
N ILE A 113 -8.58 -2.68 -8.57
CA ILE A 113 -9.30 -2.48 -9.83
C ILE A 113 -10.72 -3.03 -9.74
N SER A 114 -10.89 -4.23 -9.19
CA SER A 114 -12.21 -4.86 -9.02
C SER A 114 -13.13 -4.00 -8.14
N ILE A 115 -12.61 -3.42 -7.06
CA ILE A 115 -13.38 -2.49 -6.21
C ILE A 115 -13.82 -1.25 -7.00
N ASN A 116 -12.91 -0.65 -7.78
CA ASN A 116 -13.23 0.51 -8.62
C ASN A 116 -14.28 0.19 -9.69
N VAL A 117 -14.17 -0.97 -10.34
CA VAL A 117 -15.14 -1.44 -11.32
C VAL A 117 -16.52 -1.67 -10.67
N ALA A 118 -16.56 -2.28 -9.48
CA ALA A 118 -17.81 -2.48 -8.74
C ALA A 118 -18.47 -1.14 -8.36
N VAL A 119 -17.68 -0.19 -7.83
CA VAL A 119 -18.18 1.16 -7.53
C VAL A 119 -18.68 1.87 -8.79
N PHE A 120 -17.97 1.74 -9.91
CA PHE A 120 -18.41 2.29 -11.19
C PHE A 120 -19.70 1.64 -11.71
N ALA A 121 -19.88 0.33 -11.51
CA ALA A 121 -21.13 -0.34 -11.85
C ALA A 121 -22.30 0.21 -11.03
N CYS A 122 -22.10 0.48 -9.74
CA CYS A 122 -23.11 1.18 -8.91
C CYS A 122 -23.46 2.57 -9.47
N TRP A 123 -22.49 3.30 -10.03
CA TRP A 123 -22.71 4.55 -10.76
C TRP A 123 -23.47 4.40 -12.08
N LYS A 124 -23.77 3.18 -12.56
CA LYS A 124 -24.60 2.96 -13.76
C LYS A 124 -26.05 2.60 -13.44
N VAL A 125 -26.36 2.27 -12.20
CA VAL A 125 -27.72 1.95 -11.76
C VAL A 125 -28.48 3.25 -11.45
N PRO A 126 -29.56 3.60 -12.21
CA PRO A 126 -30.27 4.87 -12.01
C PRO A 126 -30.81 5.07 -10.59
N ALA A 127 -31.30 3.99 -9.97
CA ALA A 127 -31.81 4.01 -8.60
C ALA A 127 -30.74 4.38 -7.55
N LEU A 128 -29.46 4.06 -7.82
CA LEU A 128 -28.36 4.34 -6.90
C LEU A 128 -27.75 5.73 -7.09
N GLN A 129 -28.06 6.46 -8.18
CA GLN A 129 -27.40 7.74 -8.52
C GLN A 129 -27.40 8.75 -7.38
N LYS A 130 -28.57 8.97 -6.75
CA LYS A 130 -28.70 9.92 -5.63
C LYS A 130 -27.82 9.51 -4.44
N TYR A 131 -27.74 8.21 -4.17
CA TYR A 131 -26.87 7.65 -3.13
C TYR A 131 -25.40 7.84 -3.48
N MET A 132 -25.00 7.52 -4.72
CA MET A 132 -23.63 7.66 -5.18
C MET A 132 -23.17 9.13 -5.15
N VAL A 133 -23.99 10.08 -5.61
CA VAL A 133 -23.67 11.52 -5.52
C VAL A 133 -23.49 11.97 -4.06
N ARG A 134 -24.28 11.43 -3.14
CA ARG A 134 -24.23 11.83 -1.72
C ARG A 134 -23.04 11.23 -0.97
N TYR A 135 -22.68 9.99 -1.28
CA TYR A 135 -21.75 9.20 -0.46
C TYR A 135 -20.46 8.80 -1.17
N PHE A 136 -20.37 8.95 -2.50
CA PHE A 136 -19.24 8.52 -3.35
C PHE A 136 -18.69 9.65 -4.23
N CYS A 137 -19.27 10.84 -4.20
CA CYS A 137 -18.74 12.03 -4.87
C CYS A 137 -18.44 13.10 -3.83
N HIS A 138 -17.19 13.57 -3.79
CA HIS A 138 -16.79 14.59 -2.84
C HIS A 138 -17.04 15.97 -3.42
N ASN A 139 -17.81 16.81 -2.72
CA ASN A 139 -18.14 18.15 -3.16
C ASN A 139 -17.82 19.18 -2.06
N PRO A 140 -16.70 19.92 -2.16
CA PRO A 140 -16.37 20.96 -1.20
C PRO A 140 -17.43 22.08 -1.12
N ALA A 141 -18.22 22.28 -2.18
CA ALA A 141 -19.26 23.32 -2.22
C ALA A 141 -20.42 23.02 -1.28
N ALA A 142 -20.69 21.74 -0.99
CA ALA A 142 -21.74 21.35 -0.05
C ALA A 142 -21.45 21.88 1.36
N ALA A 143 -20.18 21.86 1.77
CA ALA A 143 -19.72 22.45 3.04
C ALA A 143 -19.81 23.98 3.05
N ALA A 144 -19.70 24.62 1.88
CA ALA A 144 -19.79 26.07 1.71
C ALA A 144 -21.22 26.58 1.44
N SER A 145 -22.23 25.70 1.46
CA SER A 145 -23.62 26.07 1.17
C SER A 145 -24.40 26.35 2.47
N ASN A 146 -25.19 27.42 2.48
CA ASN A 146 -26.09 27.77 3.59
C ASN A 146 -27.31 26.82 3.71
N THR A 147 -27.34 25.73 2.95
CA THR A 147 -28.49 24.81 2.85
C THR A 147 -28.53 23.76 3.98
N GLY A 148 -27.56 23.78 4.91
CA GLY A 148 -27.46 22.82 6.01
C GLY A 148 -27.10 21.38 5.61
N ARG A 149 -27.06 21.06 4.31
CA ARG A 149 -26.66 19.74 3.79
C ARG A 149 -25.15 19.61 3.73
N GLN A 150 -24.53 19.20 4.83
CA GLN A 150 -23.14 18.77 4.81
C GLN A 150 -23.01 17.40 4.15
N GLN A 151 -22.08 17.28 3.19
CA GLN A 151 -21.69 15.97 2.71
C GLN A 151 -20.92 15.22 3.81
N PRO A 152 -21.08 13.89 3.90
CA PRO A 152 -20.31 13.11 4.83
C PRO A 152 -18.81 13.18 4.53
N GLN A 153 -18.00 13.27 5.58
CA GLN A 153 -16.54 13.43 5.42
C GLN A 153 -15.87 12.19 4.82
N TRP A 154 -16.48 11.01 4.97
CA TRP A 154 -16.00 9.78 4.33
C TRP A 154 -16.06 9.81 2.80
N THR A 155 -16.72 10.81 2.19
CA THR A 155 -16.60 11.08 0.75
C THR A 155 -15.16 11.36 0.31
N LEU A 156 -14.29 11.85 1.21
CA LEU A 156 -12.84 12.00 0.96
C LEU A 156 -12.17 10.64 0.64
N PHE A 157 -12.70 9.55 1.18
CA PHE A 157 -12.23 8.19 0.93
C PHE A 157 -12.97 7.54 -0.24
N THR A 158 -14.30 7.48 -0.18
CA THR A 158 -15.11 6.74 -1.17
C THR A 158 -15.04 7.33 -2.58
N SER A 159 -14.78 8.63 -2.71
CA SER A 159 -14.58 9.28 -4.02
C SER A 159 -13.30 8.84 -4.72
N CYS A 160 -12.31 8.32 -3.99
CA CYS A 160 -11.10 7.74 -4.58
C CYS A 160 -11.41 6.52 -5.48
N PHE A 161 -12.57 5.89 -5.28
CA PHE A 161 -12.99 4.71 -6.04
C PHE A 161 -14.02 5.03 -7.15
N SER A 162 -14.38 6.30 -7.31
CA SER A 162 -15.50 6.71 -8.14
C SER A 162 -15.07 7.36 -9.43
N HIS A 163 -15.69 6.99 -10.56
CA HIS A 163 -15.30 7.48 -11.88
C HIS A 163 -16.50 8.01 -12.67
N ARG A 164 -16.34 9.16 -13.33
CA ARG A 164 -17.41 9.85 -14.07
C ARG A 164 -17.87 9.11 -15.33
N ASN A 165 -16.92 8.56 -16.08
CA ASN A 165 -17.18 7.90 -17.35
C ASN A 165 -16.20 6.72 -17.57
N VAL A 166 -16.45 5.93 -18.61
CA VAL A 166 -15.67 4.72 -18.89
C VAL A 166 -14.21 5.06 -19.15
N ILE A 167 -13.93 6.08 -19.96
CA ILE A 167 -12.55 6.51 -20.28
C ILE A 167 -11.79 6.89 -19.01
N HIS A 168 -12.43 7.65 -18.11
CA HIS A 168 -11.84 8.03 -16.83
C HIS A 168 -11.52 6.81 -15.97
N LEU A 169 -12.41 5.80 -15.90
CA LEU A 169 -12.12 4.55 -15.22
C LEU A 169 -10.93 3.84 -15.90
N THR A 170 -10.99 3.64 -17.21
CA THR A 170 -9.96 2.90 -17.98
C THR A 170 -8.58 3.50 -17.78
N VAL A 171 -8.42 4.81 -17.94
CA VAL A 171 -7.13 5.50 -17.77
C VAL A 171 -6.60 5.32 -16.35
N ASN A 172 -7.46 5.42 -15.34
CA ASN A 172 -7.04 5.20 -13.95
C ASN A 172 -6.64 3.74 -13.69
N MET A 173 -7.39 2.76 -14.20
CA MET A 173 -7.09 1.34 -13.95
C MET A 173 -5.84 0.89 -14.70
N VAL A 174 -5.61 1.40 -15.91
CA VAL A 174 -4.34 1.19 -16.64
C VAL A 174 -3.19 1.82 -15.86
N GLY A 175 -3.35 3.06 -15.40
CA GLY A 175 -2.32 3.72 -14.57
C GLY A 175 -2.00 2.95 -13.29
N LEU A 176 -3.03 2.43 -12.60
CA LEU A 176 -2.86 1.60 -11.41
C LEU A 176 -2.12 0.30 -11.72
N TRP A 177 -2.50 -0.40 -12.79
CA TRP A 177 -1.86 -1.65 -13.21
C TRP A 177 -0.40 -1.45 -13.61
N SER A 178 -0.08 -0.34 -14.28
CA SER A 178 1.28 -0.05 -14.74
C SER A 178 2.22 0.45 -13.64
N LEU A 179 1.74 1.33 -12.75
CA LEU A 179 2.58 1.97 -11.72
C LEU A 179 2.56 1.22 -10.38
N GLY A 180 1.43 0.60 -10.06
CA GLY A 180 1.22 -0.06 -8.77
C GLY A 180 2.26 -1.14 -8.45
N PRO A 181 2.56 -2.08 -9.35
CA PRO A 181 3.54 -3.15 -9.09
C PRO A 181 4.92 -2.63 -8.70
N VAL A 182 5.41 -1.54 -9.32
CA VAL A 182 6.75 -0.99 -9.05
C VAL A 182 6.92 -0.61 -7.59
N LEU A 183 5.97 0.14 -7.03
CA LEU A 183 6.02 0.53 -5.62
C LEU A 183 5.53 -0.57 -4.69
N HIS A 184 4.62 -1.43 -5.14
CA HIS A 184 4.16 -2.56 -4.36
C HIS A 184 5.30 -3.53 -4.05
N ASP A 185 6.11 -3.87 -5.04
CA ASP A 185 7.19 -4.84 -4.88
C ASP A 185 8.33 -4.29 -4.02
N LEU A 186 8.50 -2.96 -4.00
CA LEU A 186 9.44 -2.28 -3.12
C LEU A 186 8.96 -2.22 -1.65
N LEU A 187 7.71 -1.83 -1.43
CA LEU A 187 7.18 -1.52 -0.09
C LEU A 187 6.55 -2.74 0.59
N GLY A 188 6.18 -3.75 -0.19
CA GLY A 188 5.29 -4.81 0.25
C GLY A 188 3.82 -4.38 0.27
N ARG A 189 2.93 -5.37 0.34
CA ARG A 189 1.49 -5.21 0.16
C ARG A 189 0.85 -4.28 1.17
N GLU A 190 1.14 -4.46 2.46
CA GLU A 190 0.50 -3.74 3.56
C GLU A 190 0.84 -2.24 3.48
N GLN A 191 2.12 -1.93 3.32
CA GLN A 191 2.61 -0.55 3.20
C GLN A 191 2.12 0.11 1.91
N PHE A 192 2.12 -0.62 0.79
CA PHE A 192 1.61 -0.13 -0.49
C PHE A 192 0.13 0.22 -0.43
N VAL A 193 -0.72 -0.66 0.09
CA VAL A 193 -2.16 -0.40 0.18
C VAL A 193 -2.41 0.79 1.11
N ALA A 194 -1.69 0.88 2.23
CA ALA A 194 -1.78 2.03 3.12
C ALA A 194 -1.39 3.34 2.45
N LEU A 195 -0.30 3.31 1.67
CA LEU A 195 0.16 4.44 0.87
C LEU A 195 -0.89 4.84 -0.17
N TYR A 196 -1.36 3.91 -1.01
CA TYR A 196 -2.33 4.17 -2.08
C TYR A 196 -3.60 4.85 -1.55
N LEU A 197 -4.18 4.31 -0.46
CA LEU A 197 -5.37 4.89 0.14
C LEU A 197 -5.09 6.26 0.76
N SER A 198 -3.94 6.43 1.42
CA SER A 198 -3.56 7.69 2.06
C SER A 198 -3.22 8.79 1.04
N LEU A 199 -2.63 8.45 -0.10
CA LEU A 199 -2.41 9.37 -1.21
C LEU A 199 -3.74 9.87 -1.78
N GLY A 200 -4.72 8.98 -1.96
CA GLY A 200 -6.06 9.36 -2.43
C GLY A 200 -6.79 10.28 -1.45
N ILE A 201 -6.85 9.90 -0.17
CA ILE A 201 -7.48 10.73 0.88
C ILE A 201 -6.75 12.07 1.00
N GLY A 202 -5.42 12.05 1.06
CA GLY A 202 -4.59 13.25 1.19
C GLY A 202 -4.75 14.20 0.00
N ALA A 203 -4.75 13.68 -1.23
CA ALA A 203 -5.01 14.45 -2.44
C ALA A 203 -6.40 15.12 -2.40
N ASN A 204 -7.42 14.40 -1.95
CA ASN A 204 -8.77 14.95 -1.81
C ASN A 204 -8.86 16.03 -0.72
N VAL A 205 -8.14 15.87 0.40
CA VAL A 205 -8.06 16.88 1.45
C VAL A 205 -7.35 18.14 0.93
N ILE A 206 -6.23 17.99 0.22
CA ILE A 206 -5.51 19.12 -0.39
C ILE A 206 -6.41 19.83 -1.41
N SER A 207 -7.05 19.07 -2.31
CA SER A 207 -7.99 19.62 -3.29
C SER A 207 -9.13 20.37 -2.63
N HIS A 208 -9.75 19.81 -1.58
CA HIS A 208 -10.81 20.47 -0.83
C HIS A 208 -10.36 21.85 -0.34
N GLN A 209 -9.21 21.92 0.32
CA GLN A 209 -8.70 23.17 0.90
C GLN A 209 -8.32 24.19 -0.16
N LEU A 210 -7.62 23.76 -1.21
CA LEU A 210 -7.19 24.65 -2.29
C LEU A 210 -8.38 25.15 -3.12
N GLN A 211 -9.41 24.35 -3.34
CA GLN A 211 -10.63 24.81 -4.02
C GLN A 211 -11.40 25.85 -3.20
N LEU A 212 -11.49 25.69 -1.88
CA LEU A 212 -12.11 26.69 -1.00
C LEU A 212 -11.32 28.01 -1.04
N LEU A 213 -10.00 27.94 -0.95
CA LEU A 213 -9.13 29.11 -1.06
C LEU A 213 -9.25 29.79 -2.43
N ALA A 214 -9.22 29.01 -3.51
CA ALA A 214 -9.31 29.53 -4.86
C ALA A 214 -10.69 30.15 -5.19
N LYS A 215 -11.75 29.66 -4.55
CA LYS A 215 -13.07 30.32 -4.57
C LYS A 215 -13.00 31.69 -3.89
N GLN A 216 -12.34 31.79 -2.74
CA GLN A 216 -12.23 33.04 -1.98
C GLN A 216 -11.37 34.09 -2.69
N VAL A 217 -10.20 33.68 -3.19
CA VAL A 217 -9.19 34.61 -3.72
C VAL A 217 -9.39 34.93 -5.20
N ALA A 218 -9.96 34.01 -5.98
CA ALA A 218 -10.06 34.14 -7.44
C ALA A 218 -11.47 33.88 -8.00
N ALA A 219 -12.50 33.86 -7.14
CA ALA A 219 -13.91 33.62 -7.49
C ALA A 219 -14.12 32.36 -8.35
N ARG A 220 -13.28 31.33 -8.16
CA ARG A 220 -13.33 30.11 -8.98
C ARG A 220 -14.49 29.21 -8.55
N PRO A 221 -15.15 28.53 -9.49
CA PRO A 221 -16.18 27.56 -9.18
C PRO A 221 -15.55 26.34 -8.48
N ILE A 222 -16.19 25.87 -7.40
CA ILE A 222 -15.83 24.61 -6.78
C ILE A 222 -16.37 23.46 -7.64
N LEU A 223 -15.53 22.47 -7.88
CA LEU A 223 -15.84 21.30 -8.69
C LEU A 223 -15.96 20.06 -7.80
N PRO A 224 -16.95 19.18 -8.04
CA PRO A 224 -16.98 17.87 -7.40
C PRO A 224 -15.76 17.02 -7.82
N SER A 225 -15.13 16.40 -6.82
CA SER A 225 -13.98 15.53 -6.96
C SER A 225 -14.38 14.05 -6.86
N MET A 226 -13.81 13.25 -7.75
CA MET A 226 -13.88 11.79 -7.77
C MET A 226 -12.82 11.23 -8.71
N GLY A 227 -12.22 10.11 -8.34
CA GLY A 227 -11.23 9.39 -9.14
C GLY A 227 -10.05 8.91 -8.31
N ALA A 228 -9.36 7.89 -8.81
CA ALA A 228 -8.12 7.40 -8.23
C ALA A 228 -6.90 8.26 -8.58
N SER A 229 -7.05 9.26 -9.46
CA SER A 229 -5.93 9.94 -10.12
C SER A 229 -5.02 10.69 -9.16
N GLY A 230 -5.54 11.24 -8.05
CA GLY A 230 -4.69 11.83 -7.00
C GLY A 230 -3.72 10.80 -6.39
N ALA A 231 -4.19 9.58 -6.13
CA ALA A 231 -3.33 8.49 -5.66
C ALA A 231 -2.32 8.08 -6.74
N LEU A 232 -2.76 7.98 -8.00
CA LEU A 232 -1.88 7.63 -9.13
C LEU A 232 -0.79 8.66 -9.38
N TYR A 233 -1.08 9.95 -9.23
CA TYR A 233 -0.07 11.00 -9.31
C TYR A 233 0.98 10.84 -8.21
N GLY A 234 0.57 10.48 -6.99
CA GLY A 234 1.51 10.18 -5.91
C GLY A 234 2.34 8.92 -6.16
N LEU A 235 1.75 7.87 -6.74
CA LEU A 235 2.51 6.67 -7.14
C LEU A 235 3.49 6.99 -8.28
N LEU A 236 3.07 7.80 -9.26
CA LEU A 236 3.90 8.21 -10.38
C LEU A 236 5.11 9.03 -9.91
N THR A 237 4.90 10.06 -9.10
CA THR A 237 6.01 10.90 -8.62
C THR A 237 6.86 10.20 -7.57
N GLY A 238 6.28 9.31 -6.76
CA GLY A 238 7.05 8.43 -5.88
C GLY A 238 7.94 7.48 -6.69
N THR A 239 7.43 6.91 -7.77
CA THR A 239 8.24 6.09 -8.69
C THR A 239 9.32 6.92 -9.36
N ALA A 240 9.01 8.14 -9.80
CA ALA A 240 9.96 9.07 -10.39
C ALA A 240 11.11 9.44 -9.45
N TYR A 241 10.80 9.61 -8.17
CA TYR A 241 11.78 9.94 -7.14
C TYR A 241 12.81 8.82 -6.96
N LEU A 242 12.38 7.56 -7.07
CA LEU A 242 13.25 6.39 -6.87
C LEU A 242 13.92 5.92 -8.17
N TYR A 243 13.21 6.02 -9.29
CA TYR A 243 13.60 5.50 -10.60
C TYR A 243 13.38 6.56 -11.69
N PRO A 244 14.16 7.65 -11.70
CA PRO A 244 13.96 8.76 -12.65
C PRO A 244 14.12 8.35 -14.12
N ASP A 245 14.94 7.33 -14.38
CA ASP A 245 15.19 6.78 -15.71
C ASP A 245 14.19 5.69 -16.14
N ALA A 246 13.26 5.30 -15.27
CA ALA A 246 12.25 4.32 -15.64
C ALA A 246 11.39 4.84 -16.79
N VAL A 247 11.00 3.92 -17.67
CA VAL A 247 10.09 4.20 -18.77
C VAL A 247 8.69 3.84 -18.30
N ALA A 248 7.79 4.82 -18.32
CA ALA A 248 6.39 4.62 -18.01
C ALA A 248 5.53 4.80 -19.26
N PHE A 249 4.50 3.97 -19.34
CA PHE A 249 3.40 4.20 -20.25
C PHE A 249 2.40 5.12 -19.54
N VAL A 250 2.23 6.32 -20.07
CA VAL A 250 1.19 7.24 -19.59
C VAL A 250 -0.14 6.67 -20.09
N ALA A 251 -1.10 6.47 -19.20
CA ALA A 251 -2.36 5.78 -19.54
C ALA A 251 -3.19 6.44 -20.66
N LEU A 252 -2.95 7.73 -20.95
CA LEU A 252 -3.57 8.45 -22.08
C LEU A 252 -2.85 8.21 -23.42
N LEU A 253 -1.59 7.78 -23.40
CA LEU A 253 -0.75 7.47 -24.56
C LEU A 253 -0.01 6.14 -24.34
N PRO A 254 -0.73 5.00 -24.17
CA PRO A 254 -0.10 3.74 -23.77
C PRO A 254 0.78 3.11 -24.87
N TRP A 255 0.73 3.63 -26.09
CA TRP A 255 1.57 3.21 -27.22
C TRP A 255 2.89 3.98 -27.34
N ILE A 256 3.09 5.05 -26.55
CA ILE A 256 4.33 5.84 -26.59
C ILE A 256 5.04 5.71 -25.24
N PRO A 257 6.20 5.04 -25.16
CA PRO A 257 6.99 4.99 -23.95
C PRO A 257 7.63 6.36 -23.69
N PHE A 258 7.46 6.86 -22.47
CA PHE A 258 8.14 8.09 -22.03
C PHE A 258 9.01 7.80 -20.81
N LYS A 259 10.21 8.38 -20.76
CA LYS A 259 10.97 8.42 -19.51
C LYS A 259 10.20 9.22 -18.48
N ILE A 260 10.10 8.69 -17.26
CA ILE A 260 9.38 9.33 -16.16
C ILE A 260 9.93 10.74 -15.88
N THR A 261 11.24 10.94 -16.01
CA THR A 261 11.90 12.25 -15.92
C THR A 261 11.26 13.33 -16.79
N TYR A 262 10.74 13.00 -17.98
CA TYR A 262 10.04 13.96 -18.84
C TYR A 262 8.53 13.96 -18.62
N ALA A 263 7.94 12.78 -18.35
CA ALA A 263 6.51 12.64 -18.18
C ALA A 263 5.98 13.39 -16.95
N VAL A 264 6.69 13.33 -15.82
CA VAL A 264 6.24 13.99 -14.57
C VAL A 264 6.20 15.50 -14.70
N PRO A 265 7.29 16.21 -15.10
CA PRO A 265 7.23 17.64 -15.30
C PRO A 265 6.14 18.05 -16.29
N ALA A 266 6.00 17.34 -17.42
CA ALA A 266 4.99 17.64 -18.43
C ALA A 266 3.55 17.56 -17.87
N LEU A 267 3.24 16.51 -17.11
CA LEU A 267 1.92 16.35 -16.48
C LEU A 267 1.65 17.41 -15.41
N LEU A 268 2.63 17.69 -14.55
CA LEU A 268 2.49 18.74 -13.52
C LEU A 268 2.34 20.14 -14.15
N THR A 269 3.05 20.42 -15.24
CA THR A 269 2.88 21.65 -16.01
C THR A 269 1.49 21.72 -16.64
N LEU A 270 0.97 20.61 -17.18
CA LEU A 270 -0.39 20.55 -17.73
C LEU A 270 -1.44 20.84 -16.65
N ASP A 271 -1.27 20.32 -15.43
CA ASP A 271 -2.18 20.61 -14.31
C ASP A 271 -2.07 22.08 -13.85
N ALA A 272 -0.86 22.62 -13.75
CA ALA A 272 -0.64 24.03 -13.42
C ALA A 272 -1.26 24.96 -14.48
N ALA A 273 -1.09 24.61 -15.76
CA ALA A 273 -1.68 25.31 -16.89
C ALA A 273 -3.21 25.18 -16.89
N GLY A 274 -3.76 24.01 -16.55
CA GLY A 274 -5.20 23.80 -16.39
C GLY A 274 -5.79 24.61 -15.24
N ILE A 275 -5.04 24.77 -14.14
CA ILE A 275 -5.38 25.75 -13.09
C ILE A 275 -5.33 27.16 -13.68
N LEU A 276 -4.26 27.59 -14.35
CA LEU A 276 -4.21 28.96 -14.87
C LEU A 276 -5.33 29.27 -15.87
N MET A 277 -5.58 28.36 -16.81
CA MET A 277 -6.57 28.46 -17.89
C MET A 277 -7.99 28.06 -17.49
N ARG A 278 -8.22 27.69 -16.23
CA ARG A 278 -9.55 27.33 -15.67
C ARG A 278 -10.23 26.14 -16.36
N TRP A 279 -9.44 25.15 -16.75
CA TRP A 279 -9.98 23.88 -17.22
C TRP A 279 -10.74 23.15 -16.12
N ARG A 280 -11.81 22.45 -16.53
CA ARG A 280 -12.78 21.82 -15.61
C ARG A 280 -12.87 20.30 -15.76
N MET A 281 -12.11 19.74 -16.70
CA MET A 281 -12.15 18.32 -17.00
C MET A 281 -11.53 17.47 -15.89
N PHE A 282 -10.52 18.01 -15.20
CA PHE A 282 -9.72 17.30 -14.21
C PHE A 282 -9.69 18.01 -12.86
N ASP A 283 -9.44 17.26 -11.79
CA ASP A 283 -9.18 17.81 -10.46
C ASP A 283 -7.67 18.11 -10.32
N HIS A 284 -7.26 19.21 -10.93
CA HIS A 284 -5.86 19.62 -10.99
C HIS A 284 -5.22 19.79 -9.60
N PHE A 285 -5.99 20.25 -8.60
CA PHE A 285 -5.48 20.39 -7.24
C PHE A 285 -5.24 19.03 -6.57
N ALA A 286 -6.11 18.04 -6.81
CA ALA A 286 -5.89 16.68 -6.32
C ALA A 286 -4.66 16.03 -6.96
N HIS A 287 -4.44 16.25 -8.26
CA HIS A 287 -3.27 15.75 -8.97
C HIS A 287 -1.96 16.29 -8.38
N LEU A 288 -1.85 17.61 -8.24
CA LEU A 288 -0.67 18.26 -7.66
C LEU A 288 -0.47 17.89 -6.19
N GLY A 289 -1.55 17.82 -5.41
CA GLY A 289 -1.51 17.39 -4.01
C GLY A 289 -1.02 15.96 -3.85
N GLY A 290 -1.56 15.04 -4.65
CA GLY A 290 -1.14 13.65 -4.70
C GLY A 290 0.34 13.50 -5.08
N ALA A 291 0.77 14.22 -6.13
CA ALA A 291 2.16 14.25 -6.56
C ALA A 291 3.12 14.70 -5.46
N ALA A 292 2.79 15.77 -4.74
CA ALA A 292 3.60 16.27 -3.62
C ALA A 292 3.68 15.24 -2.49
N LEU A 293 2.54 14.62 -2.12
CA LEU A 293 2.50 13.58 -1.09
C LEU A 293 3.29 12.32 -1.48
N GLY A 294 3.29 11.95 -2.76
CA GLY A 294 4.07 10.83 -3.28
C GLY A 294 5.58 11.01 -3.07
N ILE A 295 6.10 12.18 -3.45
CA ILE A 295 7.50 12.55 -3.24
C ILE A 295 7.82 12.59 -1.75
N ALA A 296 7.00 13.28 -0.96
CA ALA A 296 7.20 13.40 0.49
C ALA A 296 7.23 12.03 1.17
N TYR A 297 6.35 11.13 0.77
CA TYR A 297 6.36 9.77 1.30
C TYR A 297 7.61 9.01 0.88
N MET A 298 8.04 9.02 -0.39
CA MET A 298 9.24 8.26 -0.76
C MET A 298 10.51 8.80 -0.10
N GLN A 299 10.57 10.10 0.16
CA GLN A 299 11.68 10.72 0.86
C GLN A 299 11.74 10.33 2.36
N PHE A 300 10.60 10.28 3.05
CA PHE A 300 10.55 10.11 4.51
C PHE A 300 9.91 8.80 5.00
N GLY A 301 8.83 8.39 4.35
CA GLY A 301 7.93 7.30 4.74
C GLY A 301 8.62 5.96 4.96
N PRO A 302 9.27 5.35 3.95
CA PRO A 302 9.92 4.05 4.08
C PRO A 302 11.02 3.99 5.14
N ASN A 303 11.77 5.08 5.32
CA ASN A 303 12.96 5.10 6.20
C ASN A 303 12.65 5.52 7.65
N HIS A 304 11.59 6.30 7.87
CA HIS A 304 11.30 6.87 9.19
C HIS A 304 9.90 6.49 9.67
N MET A 305 8.87 6.81 8.88
CA MET A 305 7.49 6.65 9.32
C MET A 305 7.08 5.18 9.46
N TRP A 306 7.39 4.35 8.45
CA TRP A 306 7.02 2.94 8.46
C TRP A 306 7.76 2.15 9.56
N PRO A 307 9.10 2.26 9.72
CA PRO A 307 9.80 1.60 10.81
C PRO A 307 9.34 2.05 12.20
N TYR A 308 9.07 3.35 12.37
CA TYR A 308 8.51 3.88 13.63
C TYR A 308 7.19 3.20 13.99
N MET A 309 6.30 3.04 13.01
CA MET A 309 4.97 2.48 13.23
C MET A 309 5.01 0.98 13.51
N ILE A 310 5.84 0.24 12.78
CA ILE A 310 6.12 -1.17 13.06
C ILE A 310 6.67 -1.34 14.49
N ASN A 311 7.64 -0.52 14.89
CA ASN A 311 8.21 -0.57 16.23
C ASN A 311 7.18 -0.22 17.31
N THR A 312 6.29 0.73 17.04
CA THR A 312 5.19 1.11 17.94
C THR A 312 4.23 -0.06 18.16
N VAL A 313 3.77 -0.69 17.08
CA VAL A 313 2.90 -1.88 17.14
C VAL A 313 3.58 -3.01 17.92
N ARG A 314 4.87 -3.25 17.66
CA ARG A 314 5.65 -4.28 18.35
C ARG A 314 5.78 -4.01 19.85
N ASN A 315 6.01 -2.75 20.24
CA ASN A 315 6.11 -2.34 21.64
C ASN A 315 4.77 -2.47 22.36
N LEU A 316 3.67 -2.06 21.72
CA LEU A 316 2.31 -2.23 22.26
C LEU A 316 1.96 -3.71 22.45
N LYS A 317 2.38 -4.57 21.52
CA LYS A 317 2.17 -6.01 21.66
C LYS A 317 2.93 -6.60 22.85
N LYS A 318 4.19 -6.19 23.04
CA LYS A 318 5.00 -6.61 24.19
C LYS A 318 4.40 -6.17 25.52
N SER A 319 3.90 -4.93 25.62
CA SER A 319 3.30 -4.42 26.86
C SER A 319 2.00 -5.14 27.20
N VAL A 320 1.14 -5.39 26.21
CA VAL A 320 -0.10 -6.17 26.40
C VAL A 320 0.21 -7.64 26.75
N GLY A 321 1.27 -8.22 26.17
CA GLY A 321 1.73 -9.57 26.48
C GLY A 321 2.25 -9.72 27.91
N ASN A 322 3.04 -8.75 28.40
CA ASN A 322 3.53 -8.75 29.78
C ASN A 322 2.43 -8.46 30.82
N GLY A 323 1.38 -7.71 30.45
CA GLY A 323 0.25 -7.42 31.34
C GLY A 323 -0.65 -8.64 31.65
N LYS A 324 -0.55 -9.74 30.89
CA LYS A 324 -1.30 -10.98 31.14
C LYS A 324 -0.57 -12.00 32.03
N GLY A 325 0.62 -11.67 32.52
CA GLY A 325 1.43 -12.50 33.43
C GLY A 325 1.56 -11.95 34.85
N GLY A 326 0.67 -11.06 35.28
CA GLY A 326 0.71 -10.41 36.60
C GLY A 326 0.10 -11.25 37.72
N GLY A 327 0.71 -12.41 38.01
CA GLY A 327 0.44 -13.22 39.19
C GLY A 327 1.76 -13.63 39.83
N SER A 328 2.22 -12.81 40.78
CA SER A 328 3.24 -13.06 41.82
C SER A 328 4.47 -13.92 41.48
N SER A 329 5.64 -13.28 41.42
CA SER A 329 6.77 -13.71 42.27
C SER A 329 7.83 -12.62 42.35
N ASN A 330 8.10 -12.20 43.57
CA ASN A 330 9.24 -11.42 43.99
C ASN A 330 10.51 -12.28 43.88
N ASN A 331 11.62 -11.77 43.31
CA ASN A 331 12.97 -11.88 43.86
C ASN A 331 14.09 -11.41 42.89
N ASN A 332 14.86 -10.44 43.41
CA ASN A 332 16.31 -10.27 43.34
C ASN A 332 17.12 -10.56 42.07
N GLY A 333 17.83 -9.51 41.64
CA GLY A 333 19.25 -9.58 41.29
C GLY A 333 19.58 -10.01 39.85
N GLY A 334 20.21 -9.10 39.09
CA GLY A 334 20.88 -9.49 37.84
C GLY A 334 21.09 -8.32 36.91
N GLY A 335 22.31 -7.78 36.91
CA GLY A 335 22.72 -6.64 36.12
C GLY A 335 22.62 -6.84 34.60
N ASP A 336 22.62 -5.67 33.96
CA ASP A 336 22.91 -5.34 32.56
C ASP A 336 23.28 -6.52 31.62
N LYS A 337 22.27 -7.13 30.99
CA LYS A 337 22.43 -8.17 29.96
C LYS A 337 22.73 -7.62 28.56
N THR A 338 23.30 -6.43 28.47
CA THR A 338 23.74 -5.84 27.20
C THR A 338 25.22 -6.08 26.91
N SER A 339 26.00 -6.52 27.92
CA SER A 339 27.46 -6.72 27.79
C SER A 339 27.90 -8.17 27.50
N GLY A 340 27.02 -9.16 27.66
CA GLY A 340 27.36 -10.58 27.43
C GLY A 340 27.34 -11.04 25.96
N ALA A 341 26.57 -10.37 25.09
CA ALA A 341 26.43 -10.76 23.69
C ALA A 341 27.62 -10.33 22.79
N LEU A 342 28.56 -9.54 23.33
CA LEU A 342 29.75 -9.07 22.60
C LEU A 342 31.02 -9.91 22.87
N MET A 343 30.96 -10.85 23.82
CA MET A 343 32.12 -11.69 24.19
C MET A 343 32.13 -13.09 23.55
N GLU A 344 31.09 -13.51 22.84
CA GLU A 344 31.03 -14.83 22.15
C GLU A 344 31.11 -14.74 20.61
N MET A 345 31.69 -13.67 20.05
CA MET A 345 31.94 -13.62 18.61
C MET A 345 33.26 -14.29 18.23
N PRO A 346 33.27 -15.25 17.28
CA PRO A 346 34.50 -15.82 16.74
C PRO A 346 35.45 -14.73 16.22
N GLU A 347 36.74 -14.82 16.59
CA GLU A 347 37.82 -13.86 16.27
C GLU A 347 37.83 -13.36 14.81
N ARG A 348 37.50 -14.25 13.86
CA ARG A 348 37.44 -13.94 12.41
C ARG A 348 36.35 -12.92 12.04
N ILE A 349 35.25 -12.84 12.80
CA ILE A 349 34.14 -11.91 12.55
C ILE A 349 34.43 -10.56 13.21
N ARG A 350 35.07 -10.57 14.39
CA ARG A 350 35.52 -9.34 15.09
C ARG A 350 36.54 -8.56 14.25
N ALA A 351 37.48 -9.25 13.59
CA ALA A 351 38.51 -8.63 12.74
C ALA A 351 37.96 -7.97 11.46
N LYS A 352 36.80 -8.43 10.94
CA LYS A 352 36.17 -7.88 9.73
C LYS A 352 35.32 -6.63 9.99
N ILE A 353 34.73 -6.52 11.18
CA ILE A 353 33.81 -5.43 11.51
C ILE A 353 34.56 -4.18 12.01
N PHE A 354 35.64 -4.37 12.76
CA PHE A 354 36.33 -3.23 13.40
C PHE A 354 37.59 -2.75 12.68
N GLY A 355 38.03 -3.44 11.63
CA GLY A 355 39.29 -3.13 10.94
C GLY A 355 40.50 -3.33 11.86
N LYS A 356 41.68 -3.59 11.30
CA LYS A 356 42.90 -3.69 12.09
C LYS A 356 43.24 -2.33 12.73
N LYS A 357 42.79 -2.09 13.96
CA LYS A 357 43.51 -1.27 14.93
C LYS A 357 43.51 -1.96 16.29
N THR A 358 44.71 -2.39 16.64
CA THR A 358 45.18 -2.87 17.93
C THR A 358 44.61 -2.07 19.10
N VAL A 359 43.99 -2.76 20.06
CA VAL A 359 43.89 -2.29 21.44
C VAL A 359 44.44 -3.42 22.30
N ALA A 360 45.60 -3.16 22.91
CA ALA A 360 46.25 -4.07 23.85
C ALA A 360 45.35 -4.25 25.09
N VAL A 361 45.22 -5.49 25.55
CA VAL A 361 44.58 -5.81 26.83
C VAL A 361 45.61 -5.52 27.94
N PRO A 362 45.30 -4.76 28.99
CA PRO A 362 46.19 -4.62 30.13
C PRO A 362 46.23 -5.93 30.92
N GLU A 363 47.45 -6.40 31.19
CA GLU A 363 47.73 -7.54 32.04
C GLU A 363 47.20 -7.27 33.45
N LYS A 364 46.46 -8.23 34.01
CA LYS A 364 46.00 -8.16 35.40
C LYS A 364 47.21 -8.23 36.35
N GLN A 365 47.30 -7.28 37.26
CA GLN A 365 47.80 -7.51 38.61
C GLN A 365 46.66 -7.33 39.59
#